data_AF-A0A4Q7YQ52-F1
#
_entry.id   AF-A0A4Q7YQ52-F1
#
_cell.length_a   1.000
_cell.length_b   1.000
_cell.length_c   1.000
_cell.angle_alpha   90.00
_cell.angle_beta   90.00
_cell.angle_gamma   90.00
#
_symmetry.space_group_name_H-M   'P 1'
#
loop_
_entity.id
_entity.type
_entity.pdbx_description
1 polymer ?
#
loop_
_entity_poly.entity_id
_entity_poly.type
_entity_poly.pdbx_seq_one_letter_code
_entity_poly.pdbx_strand_id
1 'polypeptide(L)'
;MRELGEVPEETRELAMSRFRLIQPHLEKNQPLQTVAADGKVPFRTAQRWVSQYRKFGLIALVRKTRADLGARRVISPKLKAAIEALALKSPPLPVRSIWRQIRQFAETIGEPPPRYGLVYDLIREIPVGLLTLAHRGGKTYSEKFDLVHRREAPRPNAIWQADHAQLGIRLVREAGQIAKPWLTVVIDDYSRAVAGYFLGFDSPSSTRTALALRQAIWRKGHPHWQVCGIPDVLYTDNGSDFKSKHIEQVAVDLKIQLVFSTPGKPQGRGRIERFFRTVNEMFLCELDGFGKKRRRKPNLSIEQLDELFRIFLFETYHRQPSTAARTAPSVRWEEGGFLPRMPESLEQLDLLLMQAVSARKVRRDGIYLHGLRYLSLVLAAYVGEDVTVRYDPRDMGEIRVFYKDRFLCSAVSAELAGETISLRDITRARDQRRRELKTILHDRQRVVDSLLQLKKGTSSEEIHAKAAAAPPSKVRIKRYRNE
;
A
#
# COMPACT_ATOMS: atom_id res chain seq x y z
N MET A 1 16.48 -45.31 20.08
CA MET A 1 17.86 -44.87 20.42
C MET A 1 17.92 -43.40 20.01
N ARG A 2 18.28 -42.46 20.88
CA ARG A 2 18.40 -41.04 20.49
C ARG A 2 19.50 -40.91 19.44
N GLU A 3 19.25 -40.20 18.35
CA GLU A 3 20.26 -39.93 17.34
C GLU A 3 21.15 -38.76 17.77
N LEU A 4 22.43 -38.76 17.35
CA LEU A 4 23.37 -37.70 17.73
C LEU A 4 22.91 -36.32 17.27
N GLY A 5 22.13 -36.23 16.19
CA GLY A 5 21.57 -34.99 15.68
C GLY A 5 20.52 -34.33 16.59
N GLU A 6 19.92 -35.08 17.52
CA GLU A 6 18.85 -34.57 18.40
C GLU A 6 19.39 -33.95 19.70
N VAL A 7 20.71 -33.89 19.88
CA VAL A 7 21.37 -33.46 21.11
C VAL A 7 21.95 -32.04 20.94
N PRO A 8 21.79 -31.12 21.92
CA PRO A 8 22.35 -29.77 21.86
C PRO A 8 23.85 -29.76 21.52
N GLU A 9 24.29 -28.73 20.79
CA GLU A 9 25.66 -28.60 20.28
C GLU A 9 26.72 -28.69 21.40
N GLU A 10 26.53 -27.96 22.51
CA GLU A 10 27.41 -28.03 23.69
C GLU A 10 27.58 -29.46 24.24
N THR A 11 26.50 -30.25 24.16
CA THR A 11 26.51 -31.63 24.66
C THR A 11 27.19 -32.58 23.67
N ARG A 12 27.09 -32.30 22.36
CA ARG A 12 27.85 -32.99 21.31
C ARG A 12 29.34 -32.67 21.42
N GLU A 13 29.70 -31.41 21.67
CA GLU A 13 31.08 -30.99 21.90
C GLU A 13 31.69 -31.68 23.13
N LEU A 14 30.92 -31.81 24.22
CA LEU A 14 31.35 -32.55 25.40
C LEU A 14 31.53 -34.05 25.13
N ALA A 15 30.67 -34.66 24.33
CA ALA A 15 30.84 -36.06 23.91
C ALA A 15 32.10 -36.21 23.04
N MET A 16 32.35 -35.24 22.16
CA MET A 16 33.52 -35.21 21.28
C MET A 16 34.83 -34.98 22.05
N SER A 17 34.83 -34.12 23.07
CA SER A 17 36.00 -33.93 23.93
C SER A 17 36.34 -35.19 24.74
N ARG A 18 35.32 -35.90 25.23
CA ARG A 18 35.49 -37.21 25.87
C ARG A 18 35.99 -38.27 24.91
N PHE A 19 35.51 -38.26 23.66
CA PHE A 19 36.02 -39.16 22.62
C PHE A 19 37.49 -38.89 22.33
N ARG A 20 37.89 -37.62 22.12
CA ARG A 20 39.29 -37.23 21.89
C ARG A 20 40.21 -37.68 23.02
N LEU A 21 39.73 -37.69 24.26
CA LEU A 21 40.49 -38.19 25.40
C LEU A 21 40.74 -39.70 25.34
N ILE A 22 39.81 -40.51 24.83
CA ILE A 22 39.96 -41.98 24.76
C ILE A 22 40.46 -42.47 23.38
N GLN A 23 40.47 -41.59 22.38
CA GLN A 23 40.87 -41.87 21.00
C GLN A 23 42.27 -42.51 20.89
N PRO A 24 43.31 -42.05 21.62
CA PRO A 24 44.63 -42.67 21.53
C PRO A 24 44.65 -44.14 21.97
N HIS A 25 43.78 -44.53 22.90
CA HIS A 25 43.62 -45.93 23.29
C HIS A 25 42.86 -46.74 22.24
N LEU A 26 41.86 -46.13 21.59
CA LEU A 26 41.01 -46.81 20.61
C LEU A 26 41.67 -47.01 19.24
N GLU A 27 42.49 -46.06 18.80
CA GLU A 27 43.05 -46.02 17.45
C GLU A 27 44.57 -46.26 17.40
N LYS A 28 45.30 -45.87 18.45
CA LYS A 28 46.78 -45.90 18.49
C LYS A 28 47.33 -46.97 19.43
N ASN A 29 46.49 -47.88 19.93
CA ASN A 29 46.84 -48.97 20.86
C ASN A 29 47.61 -48.52 22.12
N GLN A 30 47.47 -47.25 22.54
CA GLN A 30 48.11 -46.78 23.77
C GLN A 30 47.45 -47.42 24.99
N PRO A 31 48.20 -47.81 26.04
CA PRO A 31 47.62 -48.31 27.28
C PRO A 31 46.62 -47.31 27.88
N LEU A 32 45.41 -47.77 28.20
CA LEU A 32 44.35 -46.91 28.72
C LEU A 32 44.74 -46.23 30.05
N GLN A 33 45.66 -46.83 30.80
CA GLN A 33 46.23 -46.26 32.03
C GLN A 33 47.00 -44.97 31.75
N THR A 34 47.83 -44.94 30.71
CA THR A 34 48.59 -43.77 30.26
C THR A 34 47.64 -42.69 29.75
N VAL A 35 46.70 -43.07 28.87
CA VAL A 35 45.70 -42.15 28.31
C VAL A 35 44.80 -41.52 29.39
N ALA A 36 44.43 -42.28 30.41
CA ALA A 36 43.66 -41.78 31.55
C ALA A 36 44.47 -40.82 32.43
N ALA A 37 45.75 -41.13 32.67
CA ALA A 37 46.65 -40.27 33.44
C ALA A 37 46.92 -38.93 32.73
N ASP A 38 47.24 -38.97 31.43
CA ASP A 38 47.49 -37.78 30.60
C ASP A 38 46.23 -36.89 30.50
N GLY A 39 45.06 -37.53 30.38
CA GLY A 39 43.77 -36.83 30.35
C GLY A 39 43.28 -36.33 31.71
N LYS A 40 43.99 -36.61 32.81
CA LYS A 40 43.56 -36.35 34.20
C LYS A 40 42.16 -36.91 34.51
N VAL A 41 41.83 -38.06 33.93
CA VAL A 41 40.54 -38.74 34.14
C VAL A 41 40.78 -40.01 34.97
N PRO A 42 39.97 -40.29 36.01
CA PRO A 42 40.09 -41.55 36.75
C PRO A 42 40.00 -42.76 35.82
N PHE A 43 40.90 -43.74 35.99
CA PHE A 43 40.99 -44.92 35.11
C PHE A 43 39.64 -45.65 34.93
N ARG A 44 38.86 -45.81 36.01
CA ARG A 44 37.50 -46.40 35.95
C ARG A 44 36.53 -45.63 35.05
N THR A 45 36.66 -44.30 34.98
CA THR A 45 35.84 -43.45 34.13
C THR A 45 36.23 -43.61 32.66
N ALA A 46 37.54 -43.66 32.36
CA ALA A 46 38.05 -43.91 31.02
C ALA A 46 37.64 -45.32 30.52
N GLN A 47 37.74 -46.34 31.37
CA GLN A 47 37.27 -47.71 31.08
C GLN A 47 35.77 -47.76 30.79
N ARG A 48 34.96 -47.02 31.57
CA ARG A 48 33.52 -46.88 31.31
C ARG A 48 33.25 -46.21 29.97
N TRP A 49 33.96 -45.15 29.63
CA TRP A 49 33.81 -44.45 28.35
C TRP A 49 34.16 -45.33 27.15
N VAL A 50 35.29 -46.06 27.21
CA VAL A 50 35.69 -47.01 26.16
C VAL A 50 34.63 -48.11 25.97
N SER A 51 34.14 -48.68 27.07
CA SER A 51 33.09 -49.72 27.03
C SER A 51 31.78 -49.21 26.44
N GLN A 52 31.35 -48.00 26.83
CA GLN A 52 30.12 -47.37 26.33
C GLN A 52 30.24 -46.98 24.85
N TYR A 53 31.39 -46.41 24.46
CA TYR A 53 31.66 -46.03 23.07
C TYR A 53 31.68 -47.25 22.15
N ARG A 54 32.34 -48.35 22.54
CA ARG A 54 32.36 -49.58 21.74
C ARG A 54 30.97 -50.19 21.53
N LYS A 55 30.06 -50.04 22.49
CA LYS A 55 28.71 -50.61 22.44
C LYS A 55 27.69 -49.73 21.74
N PHE A 56 27.77 -48.41 21.90
CA PHE A 56 26.71 -47.50 21.46
C PHE A 56 27.24 -46.29 20.66
N GLY A 57 28.54 -46.20 20.39
CA GLY A 57 29.16 -45.10 19.67
C GLY A 57 29.23 -43.80 20.47
N LEU A 58 29.41 -42.68 19.77
CA LEU A 58 29.66 -41.37 20.37
C LEU A 58 28.50 -40.86 21.26
N ILE A 59 27.26 -41.26 20.99
CA ILE A 59 26.06 -40.90 21.78
C ILE A 59 26.19 -41.36 23.25
N ALA A 60 26.92 -42.45 23.48
CA ALA A 60 27.11 -43.06 24.80
C ALA A 60 28.02 -42.23 25.73
N LEU A 61 28.82 -41.34 25.13
CA LEU A 61 29.74 -40.45 25.85
C LEU A 61 29.06 -39.16 26.31
N VAL A 62 27.81 -38.92 25.89
CA VAL A 62 26.96 -37.87 26.42
C VAL A 62 26.67 -38.13 27.90
N ARG A 63 26.72 -37.09 28.75
CA ARG A 63 26.32 -37.22 30.15
C ARG A 63 24.83 -37.58 30.19
N LYS A 64 24.45 -38.76 30.70
CA LYS A 64 23.05 -39.04 31.05
C LYS A 64 22.58 -37.95 32.00
N THR A 65 21.66 -37.10 31.55
CA THR A 65 20.85 -36.30 32.46
C THR A 65 20.10 -37.26 33.38
N ARG A 66 20.10 -36.94 34.67
CA ARG A 66 19.32 -37.64 35.69
C ARG A 66 17.87 -37.78 35.21
N ALA A 67 17.30 -38.98 35.28
CA ALA A 67 15.93 -39.25 34.81
C ALA A 67 14.87 -38.44 35.60
N ASP A 68 15.27 -38.01 36.79
CA ASP A 68 14.55 -37.22 37.79
C ASP A 68 14.71 -35.69 37.63
N LEU A 69 15.60 -35.22 36.73
CA LEU A 69 15.78 -33.79 36.48
C LEU A 69 14.63 -33.26 35.62
N GLY A 70 13.54 -32.86 36.29
CA GLY A 70 12.33 -32.37 35.64
C GLY A 70 11.10 -33.25 35.83
N ALA A 71 11.11 -34.20 36.78
CA ALA A 71 9.89 -34.86 37.26
C ALA A 71 8.99 -33.84 38.02
N ARG A 72 8.53 -32.81 37.30
CA ARG A 72 7.37 -32.00 37.68
C ARG A 72 6.23 -32.99 37.85
N ARG A 73 5.52 -32.93 38.98
CA ARG A 73 4.27 -33.70 39.20
C ARG A 73 3.49 -33.67 37.89
N VAL A 74 3.38 -34.82 37.25
CA VAL A 74 2.67 -34.97 35.97
C VAL A 74 1.24 -34.53 36.25
N ILE A 75 0.90 -33.33 35.79
CA ILE A 75 -0.48 -32.85 35.86
C ILE A 75 -1.34 -33.82 35.08
N SER A 76 -2.54 -34.12 35.56
CA SER A 76 -3.42 -35.02 34.82
C SER A 76 -3.72 -34.43 33.44
N PRO A 77 -3.91 -35.28 32.42
CA PRO A 77 -4.34 -34.83 31.09
C PRO A 77 -5.63 -33.99 31.14
N LYS A 78 -6.54 -34.31 32.09
CA LYS A 78 -7.79 -33.59 32.30
C LYS A 78 -7.57 -32.15 32.77
N LEU A 79 -6.72 -31.96 33.78
CA LEU A 79 -6.39 -30.61 34.28
C LEU A 79 -5.63 -29.80 33.24
N LYS A 80 -4.72 -30.44 32.47
CA LYS A 80 -4.01 -29.77 31.38
C LYS A 80 -4.98 -29.26 30.30
N ALA A 81 -5.89 -30.13 29.85
CA ALA A 81 -6.90 -29.76 28.86
C ALA A 81 -7.82 -28.63 29.36
N ALA A 82 -8.21 -28.66 30.63
CA ALA A 82 -9.00 -27.59 31.24
C ALA A 82 -8.24 -26.25 31.29
N ILE A 83 -6.94 -26.26 31.63
CA ILE A 83 -6.10 -25.06 31.63
C ILE A 83 -6.01 -24.47 30.22
N GLU A 84 -5.75 -25.31 29.21
CA GLU A 84 -5.67 -24.89 27.81
C GLU A 84 -7.00 -24.31 27.31
N ALA A 85 -8.12 -24.99 27.60
CA ALA A 85 -9.45 -24.52 27.22
C ALA A 85 -9.79 -23.15 27.83
N LEU A 86 -9.48 -22.94 29.11
CA LEU A 86 -9.69 -21.64 29.77
C LEU A 86 -8.76 -20.55 29.25
N ALA A 87 -7.51 -20.91 28.91
CA ALA A 87 -6.55 -19.98 28.32
C ALA A 87 -6.96 -19.51 26.92
N LEU A 88 -7.62 -20.37 26.14
CA LEU A 88 -8.09 -20.06 24.78
C LEU A 88 -9.48 -19.39 24.74
N LYS A 89 -10.14 -19.20 25.89
CA LYS A 89 -11.44 -18.54 25.95
C LYS A 89 -11.35 -17.07 25.54
N SER A 90 -12.35 -16.61 24.81
CA SER A 90 -12.56 -15.19 24.47
C SER A 90 -13.79 -14.64 25.20
N PRO A 91 -13.68 -13.51 25.93
CA PRO A 91 -12.50 -12.67 26.13
C PRO A 91 -11.40 -13.33 27.01
N PRO A 92 -10.12 -12.93 26.86
CA PRO A 92 -9.01 -13.54 27.57
C PRO A 92 -9.14 -13.36 29.09
N LEU A 93 -8.94 -14.45 29.83
CA LEU A 93 -8.98 -14.44 31.28
C LEU A 93 -7.59 -14.16 31.87
N PRO A 94 -7.49 -13.37 32.96
CA PRO A 94 -6.24 -13.26 33.71
C PRO A 94 -5.80 -14.64 34.23
N VAL A 95 -4.49 -14.92 34.21
CA VAL A 95 -3.94 -16.23 34.66
C VAL A 95 -4.37 -16.59 36.08
N ARG A 96 -4.51 -15.58 36.96
CA ARG A 96 -5.02 -15.77 38.33
C ARG A 96 -6.48 -16.25 38.37
N SER A 97 -7.30 -15.81 37.42
CA SER A 97 -8.69 -16.28 37.27
C SER A 97 -8.74 -17.73 36.79
N ILE A 98 -7.89 -18.06 35.80
CA ILE A 98 -7.75 -19.43 35.29
C ILE A 98 -7.31 -20.37 36.42
N TRP A 99 -6.28 -20.00 37.17
CA TRP A 99 -5.82 -20.78 38.33
C TRP A 99 -6.92 -21.03 39.37
N ARG A 100 -7.72 -20.01 39.70
CA ARG A 100 -8.83 -20.15 40.66
C ARG A 100 -9.90 -21.13 40.17
N GLN A 101 -10.26 -21.08 38.90
CA GLN A 101 -11.25 -21.99 38.30
C GLN A 101 -10.71 -23.43 38.21
N ILE A 102 -9.43 -23.58 37.86
CA ILE A 102 -8.78 -24.90 37.81
C ILE A 102 -8.64 -25.53 39.20
N ARG A 103 -8.42 -24.72 40.24
CA ARG A 103 -8.41 -25.20 41.62
C ARG A 103 -9.77 -25.79 42.01
N GLN A 104 -10.85 -25.07 41.74
CA GLN A 104 -12.21 -25.56 41.99
C GLN A 104 -12.53 -26.82 41.19
N PHE A 105 -12.13 -26.84 39.92
CA PHE A 105 -12.33 -28.01 39.06
C PHE A 105 -11.55 -29.24 39.55
N ALA A 106 -10.30 -29.05 40.02
CA ALA A 106 -9.50 -30.13 40.60
C ALA A 106 -10.16 -30.73 41.84
N GLU A 107 -10.72 -29.89 42.72
CA GLU A 107 -11.47 -30.32 43.90
C GLU A 107 -12.71 -31.17 43.50
N THR A 108 -13.44 -30.77 42.47
CA THR A 108 -14.62 -31.52 41.96
C THR A 108 -14.26 -32.89 41.41
N ILE A 109 -13.10 -33.04 40.75
CA ILE A 109 -12.66 -34.31 40.17
C ILE A 109 -11.80 -35.16 41.14
N GLY A 110 -11.64 -34.70 42.39
CA GLY A 110 -10.86 -35.40 43.41
C GLY A 110 -9.35 -35.38 43.20
N GLU A 111 -8.82 -34.43 42.42
CA GLU A 111 -7.39 -34.30 42.12
C GLU A 111 -6.73 -33.17 42.93
N PRO A 112 -5.42 -33.29 43.27
CA PRO A 112 -4.73 -32.25 44.01
C PRO A 112 -4.61 -30.97 43.16
N PRO A 113 -4.96 -29.79 43.72
CA PRO A 113 -4.99 -28.56 42.95
C PRO A 113 -3.58 -28.13 42.50
N PRO A 114 -3.40 -27.70 41.24
CA PRO A 114 -2.11 -27.28 40.74
C PRO A 114 -1.65 -25.95 41.34
N ARG A 115 -0.34 -25.80 41.48
CA ARG A 115 0.27 -24.52 41.89
C ARG A 115 0.10 -23.48 40.79
N TYR A 116 0.00 -22.20 41.19
CA TYR A 116 -0.08 -21.08 40.25
C TYR A 116 1.05 -21.10 39.21
N GLY A 117 2.29 -21.32 39.64
CA GLY A 117 3.46 -21.37 38.74
C GLY A 117 3.35 -22.45 37.67
N LEU A 118 2.75 -23.61 38.00
CA LEU A 118 2.52 -24.68 37.02
C LEU A 118 1.47 -24.28 35.97
N VAL A 119 0.37 -23.66 36.40
CA VAL A 119 -0.65 -23.14 35.48
C VAL A 119 -0.07 -22.04 34.60
N TYR A 120 0.73 -21.15 35.17
CA TYR A 120 1.41 -20.09 34.44
C TYR A 120 2.38 -20.63 33.38
N ASP A 121 3.22 -21.61 33.74
CA ASP A 121 4.16 -22.25 32.82
C ASP A 121 3.42 -22.96 31.68
N LEU A 122 2.35 -23.72 31.99
CA LEU A 122 1.54 -24.41 30.98
C LEU A 122 0.88 -23.45 30.00
N ILE A 123 0.36 -22.31 30.48
CA ILE A 123 -0.21 -21.28 29.59
C ILE A 123 0.88 -20.68 28.69
N ARG A 124 2.11 -20.51 29.19
CA ARG A 124 3.24 -20.04 28.39
C ARG A 124 3.74 -21.04 27.35
N GLU A 125 3.53 -22.33 27.58
CA GLU A 125 3.82 -23.40 26.63
C GLU A 125 2.81 -23.46 25.47
N ILE A 126 1.62 -22.85 25.61
CA ILE A 126 0.64 -22.79 24.52
C ILE A 126 1.23 -21.99 23.35
N PRO A 127 1.19 -22.52 22.11
CA PRO A 127 1.70 -21.83 20.94
C PRO A 127 1.11 -20.43 20.78
N VAL A 128 1.98 -19.42 20.61
CA VAL A 128 1.57 -18.01 20.47
C VAL A 128 0.62 -17.81 19.28
N GLY A 129 0.79 -18.60 18.21
CA GLY A 129 -0.14 -18.62 17.09
C GLY A 129 -1.56 -19.00 17.51
N LEU A 130 -1.72 -20.05 18.30
CA LEU A 130 -3.02 -20.52 18.78
C LEU A 130 -3.69 -19.49 19.70
N LEU A 131 -2.94 -18.89 20.62
CA LEU A 131 -3.43 -17.80 21.47
C LEU A 131 -3.85 -16.57 20.65
N THR A 132 -3.05 -16.20 19.64
CA THR A 132 -3.36 -15.07 18.76
C THR A 132 -4.64 -15.33 17.97
N LEU A 133 -4.81 -16.54 17.44
CA LEU A 133 -6.03 -16.92 16.73
C LEU A 133 -7.25 -16.85 17.65
N ALA A 134 -7.15 -17.38 18.87
CA ALA A 134 -8.26 -17.41 19.83
C ALA A 134 -8.69 -16.01 20.28
N HIS A 135 -7.73 -15.14 20.63
CA HIS A 135 -8.01 -13.84 21.25
C HIS A 135 -8.12 -12.67 20.27
N ARG A 136 -7.45 -12.74 19.11
CA ARG A 136 -7.39 -11.64 18.13
C ARG A 136 -8.01 -12.01 16.77
N GLY A 137 -8.42 -13.27 16.59
CA GLY A 137 -9.08 -13.75 15.40
C GLY A 137 -8.15 -14.08 14.24
N GLY A 138 -8.74 -14.65 13.18
CA GLY A 138 -8.02 -15.18 12.01
C GLY A 138 -7.20 -14.14 11.23
N LYS A 139 -7.64 -12.88 11.19
CA LYS A 139 -6.94 -11.83 10.44
C LYS A 139 -5.56 -11.52 11.04
N THR A 140 -5.49 -11.24 12.34
CA THR A 140 -4.22 -10.96 13.03
C THR A 140 -3.32 -12.20 13.08
N TYR A 141 -3.91 -13.39 13.14
CA TYR A 141 -3.16 -14.63 12.99
C TYR A 141 -2.48 -14.70 11.61
N SER A 142 -3.25 -14.54 10.54
CA SER A 142 -2.77 -14.62 9.16
C SER A 142 -1.64 -13.62 8.88
N GLU A 143 -1.79 -12.38 9.34
CA GLU A 143 -0.76 -11.33 9.21
C GLU A 143 0.58 -11.67 9.89
N LYS A 144 0.56 -12.49 10.95
CA LYS A 144 1.73 -12.77 11.79
C LYS A 144 2.35 -14.15 11.58
N PHE A 145 1.52 -15.15 11.30
CA PHE A 145 1.92 -16.56 11.36
C PHE A 145 1.77 -17.29 10.04
N ASP A 146 0.98 -16.78 9.08
CA ASP A 146 0.90 -17.43 7.77
C ASP A 146 2.23 -17.29 7.03
N LEU A 147 2.68 -18.40 6.44
CA LEU A 147 3.81 -18.41 5.53
C LEU A 147 3.46 -17.61 4.27
N VAL A 148 4.20 -16.53 4.02
CA VAL A 148 4.03 -15.71 2.81
C VAL A 148 5.02 -16.16 1.75
N HIS A 149 4.53 -16.85 0.71
CA HIS A 149 5.34 -17.08 -0.49
C HIS A 149 5.51 -15.76 -1.25
N ARG A 150 6.72 -15.21 -1.23
CA ARG A 150 7.06 -13.99 -1.95
C ARG A 150 7.37 -14.35 -3.39
N ARG A 151 6.35 -14.27 -4.26
CA ARG A 151 6.55 -14.32 -5.70
C ARG A 151 7.17 -13.01 -6.16
N GLU A 152 8.12 -13.11 -7.08
CA GLU A 152 8.70 -11.99 -7.81
C GLU A 152 8.52 -12.29 -9.30
N ALA A 153 8.16 -11.28 -10.07
CA ALA A 153 8.14 -11.36 -11.52
C ALA A 153 9.55 -11.72 -12.05
N PRO A 154 9.66 -12.52 -13.12
CA PRO A 154 10.96 -12.99 -13.60
C PRO A 154 11.76 -11.91 -14.36
N ARG A 155 11.09 -10.87 -14.87
CA ARG A 155 11.70 -9.81 -15.68
C ARG A 155 10.86 -8.51 -15.62
N PRO A 156 11.45 -7.37 -16.00
CA PRO A 156 10.68 -6.14 -16.21
C PRO A 156 9.48 -6.35 -17.13
N ASN A 157 8.38 -5.66 -16.84
CA ASN A 157 7.10 -5.70 -17.54
C ASN A 157 6.40 -7.07 -17.58
N ALA A 158 6.88 -8.10 -16.88
CA ALA A 158 6.16 -9.36 -16.80
C ALA A 158 4.87 -9.22 -15.98
N ILE A 159 4.92 -8.51 -14.86
CA ILE A 159 3.75 -8.25 -14.01
C ILE A 159 3.79 -6.80 -13.55
N TRP A 160 2.72 -6.07 -13.85
CA TRP A 160 2.46 -4.78 -13.21
C TRP A 160 1.38 -4.94 -12.15
N GLN A 161 1.57 -4.31 -11.00
CA GLN A 161 0.54 -4.19 -9.97
C GLN A 161 -0.10 -2.80 -10.07
N ALA A 162 -1.43 -2.71 -9.92
CA ALA A 162 -2.12 -1.43 -9.82
C ALA A 162 -3.07 -1.39 -8.64
N ASP A 163 -3.11 -0.23 -7.99
CA ASP A 163 -3.88 -0.02 -6.76
C ASP A 163 -4.12 1.48 -6.50
N HIS A 164 -5.07 1.77 -5.61
CA HIS A 164 -5.48 3.09 -5.18
C HIS A 164 -5.31 3.27 -3.68
N ALA A 165 -4.75 4.40 -3.26
CA ALA A 165 -4.69 4.79 -1.86
C ALA A 165 -5.19 6.22 -1.65
N GLN A 166 -6.09 6.41 -0.68
CA GLN A 166 -6.38 7.75 -0.19
C GLN A 166 -5.23 8.21 0.71
N LEU A 167 -4.56 9.28 0.32
CA LEU A 167 -3.36 9.74 1.02
C LEU A 167 -3.73 10.35 2.38
N GLY A 168 -2.85 10.15 3.36
CA GLY A 168 -3.00 10.67 4.72
C GLY A 168 -2.83 12.19 4.84
N ILE A 169 -2.55 12.89 3.73
CA ILE A 169 -2.33 14.33 3.65
C ILE A 169 -3.62 15.10 3.34
N ARG A 170 -3.78 16.25 3.97
CA ARG A 170 -4.88 17.18 3.75
C ARG A 170 -4.36 18.33 2.89
N LEU A 171 -5.04 18.57 1.77
CA LEU A 171 -4.72 19.65 0.84
C LEU A 171 -5.81 20.71 0.84
N VAL A 172 -5.43 21.91 0.43
CA VAL A 172 -6.34 23.04 0.24
C VAL A 172 -6.96 22.95 -1.15
N ARG A 173 -8.29 22.86 -1.20
CA ARG A 173 -9.07 23.14 -2.41
C ARG A 173 -9.34 24.64 -2.50
N GLU A 174 -9.63 25.10 -3.71
CA GLU A 174 -9.76 26.54 -4.02
C GLU A 174 -10.93 27.23 -3.33
N ALA A 175 -11.93 26.47 -2.84
CA ALA A 175 -13.01 26.99 -1.99
C ALA A 175 -12.62 27.11 -0.50
N GLY A 176 -11.34 26.97 -0.16
CA GLY A 176 -10.84 26.86 1.22
C GLY A 176 -11.20 25.53 1.90
N GLN A 177 -11.86 24.62 1.17
CA GLN A 177 -12.21 23.30 1.65
C GLN A 177 -10.95 22.43 1.75
N ILE A 178 -10.89 21.60 2.77
CA ILE A 178 -9.76 20.70 2.98
C ILE A 178 -10.19 19.29 2.62
N ALA A 179 -9.49 18.67 1.68
CA ALA A 179 -9.78 17.31 1.24
C ALA A 179 -8.51 16.46 1.18
N LYS A 180 -8.69 15.14 1.22
CA LYS A 180 -7.61 14.18 1.01
C LYS A 180 -7.60 13.74 -0.45
N PRO A 181 -6.45 13.74 -1.13
CA PRO A 181 -6.35 13.21 -2.48
C PRO A 181 -6.29 11.68 -2.48
N TRP A 182 -6.66 11.11 -3.61
CA TRP A 182 -6.44 9.73 -4.01
C TRP A 182 -5.26 9.65 -4.96
N LEU A 183 -4.39 8.66 -4.72
CA LEU A 183 -3.28 8.30 -5.58
C LEU A 183 -3.52 6.91 -6.15
N THR A 184 -3.60 6.83 -7.48
CA THR A 184 -3.61 5.58 -8.25
C THR A 184 -2.20 5.34 -8.73
N VAL A 185 -1.68 4.12 -8.59
CA VAL A 185 -0.31 3.78 -8.98
C VAL A 185 -0.31 2.51 -9.81
N VAL A 186 0.53 2.48 -10.83
CA VAL A 186 0.91 1.29 -11.59
C VAL A 186 2.41 1.08 -11.37
N ILE A 187 2.80 -0.06 -10.81
CA ILE A 187 4.17 -0.38 -10.43
C ILE A 187 4.61 -1.70 -11.06
N ASP A 188 5.83 -1.74 -11.58
CA ASP A 188 6.45 -2.97 -12.09
C ASP A 188 6.87 -3.87 -10.92
N ASP A 189 6.43 -5.13 -10.91
CA ASP A 189 6.65 -6.05 -9.78
C ASP A 189 8.14 -6.43 -9.60
N TYR A 190 8.86 -6.63 -10.72
CA TYR A 190 10.26 -7.04 -10.74
C TYR A 190 11.19 -5.93 -10.23
N SER A 191 11.12 -4.76 -10.88
CA SER A 191 12.00 -3.62 -10.59
C SER A 191 11.54 -2.79 -9.41
N ARG A 192 10.23 -2.82 -9.10
CA ARG A 192 9.53 -1.88 -8.21
C ARG A 192 9.50 -0.45 -8.73
N ALA A 193 9.84 -0.22 -10.00
CA ALA A 193 9.74 1.10 -10.57
C ALA A 193 8.27 1.43 -10.85
N VAL A 194 7.85 2.63 -10.46
CA VAL A 194 6.52 3.14 -10.78
C VAL A 194 6.45 3.44 -12.29
N ALA A 195 5.56 2.74 -12.98
CA ALA A 195 5.33 2.92 -14.40
C ALA A 195 4.45 4.14 -14.67
N GLY A 196 3.37 4.34 -13.90
CA GLY A 196 2.43 5.44 -14.06
C GLY A 196 1.65 5.72 -12.79
N TYR A 197 1.05 6.89 -12.67
CA TYR A 197 0.19 7.24 -11.56
C TYR A 197 -0.90 8.25 -11.97
N PHE A 198 -1.91 8.40 -11.12
CA PHE A 198 -2.90 9.46 -11.22
C PHE A 198 -3.21 10.01 -9.83
N LEU A 199 -3.10 11.33 -9.66
CA LEU A 199 -3.38 12.05 -8.42
C LEU A 199 -4.61 12.94 -8.62
N GLY A 200 -5.62 12.78 -7.78
CA GLY A 200 -6.88 13.52 -7.88
C GLY A 200 -7.61 13.56 -6.54
N PHE A 201 -8.64 14.40 -6.39
CA PHE A 201 -9.46 14.36 -5.16
C PHE A 201 -10.65 13.42 -5.21
N ASP A 202 -11.06 13.05 -6.41
CA ASP A 202 -12.21 12.19 -6.60
C ASP A 202 -11.84 10.74 -6.32
N SER A 203 -12.83 9.96 -5.90
CA SER A 203 -12.66 8.52 -5.66
C SER A 203 -12.16 7.78 -6.91
N PRO A 204 -11.49 6.62 -6.74
CA PRO A 204 -11.07 5.76 -7.84
C PRO A 204 -12.22 5.44 -8.81
N SER A 205 -11.87 5.33 -10.09
CA SER A 205 -12.80 4.97 -11.17
C SER A 205 -12.02 4.37 -12.33
N SER A 206 -12.70 3.63 -13.19
CA SER A 206 -12.11 3.04 -14.40
C SER A 206 -11.39 4.08 -15.26
N THR A 207 -11.94 5.30 -15.39
CA THR A 207 -11.27 6.40 -16.09
C THR A 207 -9.93 6.77 -15.46
N ARG A 208 -9.85 6.88 -14.13
CA ARG A 208 -8.61 7.29 -13.44
C ARG A 208 -7.55 6.20 -13.55
N THR A 209 -7.99 4.94 -13.45
CA THR A 209 -7.15 3.77 -13.73
C THR A 209 -6.64 3.78 -15.17
N ALA A 210 -7.50 4.07 -16.14
CA ALA A 210 -7.13 4.16 -17.55
C ALA A 210 -6.11 5.27 -17.81
N LEU A 211 -6.23 6.43 -17.17
CA LEU A 211 -5.25 7.52 -17.28
C LEU A 211 -3.89 7.17 -16.67
N ALA A 212 -3.88 6.46 -15.53
CA ALA A 212 -2.65 5.95 -14.92
C ALA A 212 -1.99 4.89 -15.82
N LEU A 213 -2.77 3.98 -16.40
CA LEU A 213 -2.29 2.97 -17.36
C LEU A 213 -1.78 3.60 -18.65
N ARG A 214 -2.45 4.63 -19.17
CA ARG A 214 -2.00 5.37 -20.35
C ARG A 214 -0.61 5.95 -20.13
N GLN A 215 -0.42 6.63 -18.99
CA GLN A 215 0.88 7.17 -18.60
C GLN A 215 1.90 6.05 -18.38
N ALA A 216 1.47 4.92 -17.80
CA ALA A 216 2.34 3.78 -17.57
C ALA A 216 2.87 3.19 -18.88
N ILE A 217 1.99 2.96 -19.86
CA ILE A 217 2.30 2.29 -21.12
C ILE A 217 3.14 3.17 -22.03
N TRP A 218 2.79 4.44 -22.19
CA TRP A 218 3.49 5.32 -23.13
C TRP A 218 4.84 5.81 -22.60
N ARG A 219 5.71 6.21 -23.52
CA ARG A 219 6.99 6.85 -23.18
C ARG A 219 6.76 8.22 -22.56
N LYS A 220 7.57 8.58 -21.57
CA LYS A 220 7.49 9.85 -20.87
C LYS A 220 8.57 10.77 -21.42
N GLY A 221 8.28 12.06 -21.49
CA GLY A 221 9.27 13.07 -21.89
C GLY A 221 10.36 13.31 -20.84
N HIS A 222 10.29 12.67 -19.67
CA HIS A 222 11.25 12.87 -18.58
C HIS A 222 12.38 11.84 -18.64
N PRO A 223 13.66 12.25 -18.72
CA PRO A 223 14.81 11.34 -18.87
C PRO A 223 14.93 10.30 -17.75
N HIS A 224 14.49 10.65 -16.53
CA HIS A 224 14.55 9.77 -15.37
C HIS A 224 13.30 8.90 -15.18
N TRP A 225 12.39 8.86 -16.16
CA TRP A 225 11.18 8.02 -16.14
C TRP A 225 11.10 7.09 -17.34
N GLN A 226 12.04 6.13 -17.39
CA GLN A 226 12.23 5.23 -18.54
C GLN A 226 11.19 4.11 -18.63
N VAL A 227 10.61 3.73 -17.49
CA VAL A 227 9.64 2.64 -17.37
C VAL A 227 8.49 2.86 -18.35
N CYS A 228 8.27 1.95 -19.30
CA CYS A 228 7.15 2.02 -20.24
C CYS A 228 6.86 0.66 -20.87
N GLY A 229 5.83 0.59 -21.71
CA GLY A 229 5.44 -0.60 -22.46
C GLY A 229 4.19 -1.29 -21.94
N ILE A 230 3.83 -2.38 -22.59
CA ILE A 230 2.63 -3.16 -22.29
C ILE A 230 3.06 -4.38 -21.47
N PRO A 231 2.55 -4.56 -20.23
CA PRO A 231 2.90 -5.71 -19.42
C PRO A 231 2.28 -7.00 -19.95
N ASP A 232 2.80 -8.16 -19.53
CA ASP A 232 2.15 -9.45 -19.80
C ASP A 232 0.91 -9.62 -18.90
N VAL A 233 1.06 -9.29 -17.62
CA VAL A 233 0.01 -9.40 -16.60
C VAL A 233 -0.21 -8.06 -15.90
N LEU A 234 -1.47 -7.68 -15.74
CA LEU A 234 -1.88 -6.60 -14.83
C LEU A 234 -2.61 -7.21 -13.62
N TYR A 235 -1.98 -7.10 -12.45
CA TYR A 235 -2.43 -7.67 -11.18
C TYR A 235 -3.07 -6.62 -10.27
N THR A 236 -4.34 -6.80 -9.91
CA THR A 236 -5.17 -5.77 -9.22
C THR A 236 -6.07 -6.38 -8.13
N ASP A 237 -6.78 -5.57 -7.32
CA ASP A 237 -7.92 -6.12 -6.52
C ASP A 237 -9.12 -6.42 -7.40
N ASN A 238 -10.08 -7.09 -6.76
CA ASN A 238 -11.46 -7.09 -7.19
C ASN A 238 -12.18 -5.73 -7.09
N GLY A 239 -11.48 -4.59 -7.16
CA GLY A 239 -12.08 -3.26 -7.26
C GLY A 239 -13.02 -3.19 -8.47
N SER A 240 -14.15 -2.50 -8.32
CA SER A 240 -15.18 -2.41 -9.37
C SER A 240 -14.70 -1.62 -10.60
N ASP A 241 -13.72 -0.74 -10.42
CA ASP A 241 -13.02 -0.01 -11.46
C ASP A 241 -12.11 -0.92 -12.31
N PHE A 242 -11.31 -1.78 -11.68
CA PHE A 242 -10.48 -2.76 -12.38
C PHE A 242 -11.29 -3.86 -13.08
N LYS A 243 -12.48 -4.17 -12.56
CA LYS A 243 -13.46 -5.08 -13.18
C LYS A 243 -14.37 -4.42 -14.21
N SER A 244 -14.18 -3.13 -14.49
CA SER A 244 -15.03 -2.45 -15.46
C SER A 244 -14.84 -3.02 -16.86
N LYS A 245 -15.93 -3.10 -17.64
CA LYS A 245 -15.88 -3.52 -19.05
C LYS A 245 -14.86 -2.74 -19.87
N HIS A 246 -14.64 -1.47 -19.51
CA HIS A 246 -13.67 -0.60 -20.17
C HIS A 246 -12.23 -1.10 -19.97
N ILE A 247 -11.82 -1.39 -18.74
CA ILE A 247 -10.48 -1.92 -18.45
C ILE A 247 -10.31 -3.33 -19.01
N GLU A 248 -11.37 -4.15 -18.99
CA GLU A 248 -11.36 -5.48 -19.61
C GLU A 248 -11.11 -5.40 -21.12
N GLN A 249 -11.84 -4.54 -21.84
CA GLN A 249 -11.65 -4.33 -23.28
C GLN A 249 -10.23 -3.85 -23.61
N VAL A 250 -9.74 -2.85 -22.88
CA VAL A 250 -8.37 -2.33 -23.01
C VAL A 250 -7.35 -3.44 -22.85
N ALA A 251 -7.52 -4.30 -21.84
CA ALA A 251 -6.59 -5.38 -21.58
C ALA A 251 -6.62 -6.42 -22.71
N VAL A 252 -7.80 -6.77 -23.24
CA VAL A 252 -7.92 -7.68 -24.39
C VAL A 252 -7.22 -7.09 -25.63
N ASP A 253 -7.51 -5.84 -25.97
CA ASP A 253 -6.95 -5.17 -27.15
C ASP A 253 -5.42 -5.04 -27.08
N LEU A 254 -4.90 -4.73 -25.88
CA LEU A 254 -3.47 -4.64 -25.62
C LEU A 254 -2.84 -6.01 -25.31
N LYS A 255 -3.59 -7.11 -25.35
CA LYS A 255 -3.10 -8.47 -25.01
C LYS A 255 -2.42 -8.52 -23.63
N ILE A 256 -3.07 -7.93 -22.63
CA ILE A 256 -2.69 -7.95 -21.22
C ILE A 256 -3.58 -8.97 -20.52
N GLN A 257 -2.98 -9.89 -19.77
CA GLN A 257 -3.74 -10.79 -18.91
C GLN A 257 -4.16 -10.04 -17.63
N LEU A 258 -5.46 -9.88 -17.42
CA LEU A 258 -5.99 -9.36 -16.15
C LEU A 258 -6.04 -10.46 -15.10
N VAL A 259 -5.40 -10.23 -13.95
CA VAL A 259 -5.43 -11.15 -12.82
C VAL A 259 -5.84 -10.40 -11.56
N PHE A 260 -6.83 -10.94 -10.85
CA PHE A 260 -7.36 -10.33 -9.63
C PHE A 260 -6.89 -11.10 -8.39
N SER A 261 -6.52 -10.37 -7.33
CA SER A 261 -6.21 -10.97 -6.03
C SER A 261 -7.42 -11.76 -5.50
N THR A 262 -7.20 -12.83 -4.75
CA THR A 262 -8.31 -13.56 -4.11
C THR A 262 -8.94 -12.68 -3.01
N PRO A 263 -10.29 -12.53 -2.95
CA PRO A 263 -10.94 -11.78 -1.88
C PRO A 263 -10.49 -12.24 -0.49
N GLY A 264 -10.10 -11.30 0.37
CA GLY A 264 -9.67 -11.60 1.73
C GLY A 264 -8.28 -12.22 1.89
N LYS A 265 -7.52 -12.44 0.81
CA LYS A 265 -6.14 -12.92 0.85
C LYS A 265 -5.22 -11.94 0.08
N PRO A 266 -4.59 -10.96 0.74
CA PRO A 266 -3.73 -9.96 0.10
C PRO A 266 -2.37 -10.53 -0.38
N GLN A 267 -2.21 -11.85 -0.37
CA GLN A 267 -0.99 -12.55 -0.73
C GLN A 267 -0.65 -12.28 -2.22
N GLY A 268 0.32 -11.40 -2.45
CA GLY A 268 0.79 -11.00 -3.78
C GLY A 268 0.93 -9.49 -4.00
N ARG A 269 0.24 -8.65 -3.20
CA ARG A 269 0.23 -7.18 -3.37
C ARG A 269 1.22 -6.42 -2.49
N GLY A 270 2.10 -7.15 -1.80
CA GLY A 270 3.05 -6.56 -0.86
C GLY A 270 4.02 -5.55 -1.48
N ARG A 271 4.16 -5.49 -2.81
CA ARG A 271 5.00 -4.49 -3.50
C ARG A 271 4.33 -3.12 -3.52
N ILE A 272 3.11 -3.03 -4.03
CA ILE A 272 2.37 -1.77 -4.09
C ILE A 272 1.96 -1.27 -2.70
N GLU A 273 1.61 -2.18 -1.78
CA GLU A 273 1.36 -1.82 -0.37
C GLU A 273 2.60 -1.23 0.30
N ARG A 274 3.77 -1.82 0.03
CA ARG A 274 5.05 -1.29 0.52
C ARG A 274 5.36 0.07 -0.10
N PHE A 275 5.05 0.27 -1.39
CA PHE A 275 5.21 1.57 -2.03
C PHE A 275 4.38 2.65 -1.33
N PHE A 276 3.09 2.41 -1.07
CA PHE A 276 2.27 3.38 -0.35
C PHE A 276 2.79 3.66 1.07
N ARG A 277 3.34 2.65 1.74
CA ARG A 277 4.01 2.87 3.02
C ARG A 277 5.24 3.77 2.86
N THR A 278 6.08 3.54 1.87
CA THR A 278 7.23 4.40 1.53
C THR A 278 6.80 5.83 1.24
N VAL A 279 5.71 6.03 0.47
CA VAL A 279 5.14 7.37 0.23
C VAL A 279 4.75 8.05 1.54
N ASN A 280 4.14 7.33 2.48
CA ASN A 280 3.80 7.90 3.79
C ASN A 280 5.03 8.20 4.66
N GLU A 281 6.03 7.32 4.64
CA GLU A 281 7.19 7.36 5.55
C GLU A 281 8.32 8.28 5.08
N MET A 282 8.43 8.54 3.76
CA MET A 282 9.54 9.29 3.18
C MET A 282 9.12 10.55 2.43
N PHE A 283 7.88 10.61 1.92
CA PHE A 283 7.41 11.78 1.17
C PHE A 283 6.44 12.62 2.00
N LEU A 284 5.30 12.04 2.36
CA LEU A 284 4.23 12.79 3.01
C LEU A 284 4.59 13.23 4.44
N CYS A 285 5.50 12.52 5.11
CA CYS A 285 5.91 12.83 6.49
C CYS A 285 6.57 14.20 6.65
N GLU A 286 7.14 14.75 5.57
CA GLU A 286 7.81 16.06 5.54
C GLU A 286 6.86 17.20 5.15
N LEU A 287 5.69 16.87 4.61
CA LEU A 287 4.75 17.83 4.06
C LEU A 287 3.71 18.34 5.06
N ASP A 288 3.31 19.59 4.87
CA ASP A 288 2.27 20.24 5.64
C ASP A 288 0.90 19.59 5.41
N GLY A 289 0.15 19.36 6.49
CA GLY A 289 -1.17 18.73 6.43
C GLY A 289 -1.17 17.20 6.50
N PHE A 290 -0.02 16.54 6.67
CA PHE A 290 0.07 15.09 6.90
C PHE A 290 -0.10 14.69 8.38
N GLY A 291 -0.72 13.52 8.60
CA GLY A 291 -0.83 12.87 9.91
C GLY A 291 -2.09 13.19 10.74
N LYS A 292 -2.35 12.37 11.77
CA LYS A 292 -3.52 12.50 12.65
C LYS A 292 -3.40 13.66 13.65
N LYS A 293 -2.20 13.88 14.20
CA LYS A 293 -1.87 15.03 15.07
C LYS A 293 -1.35 16.14 14.17
N ARG A 294 -2.19 17.17 14.01
CA ARG A 294 -2.05 18.35 13.15
C ARG A 294 -0.71 19.08 13.35
N ARG A 295 0.41 18.55 12.83
CA ARG A 295 1.74 19.15 13.02
C ARG A 295 1.83 20.52 12.36
N ARG A 296 1.27 20.66 11.15
CA ARG A 296 1.27 21.90 10.36
C ARG A 296 -0.03 22.05 9.57
N LYS A 297 -0.47 23.30 9.35
CA LYS A 297 -1.74 23.62 8.69
C LYS A 297 -1.64 23.29 7.19
N PRO A 298 -2.66 22.65 6.58
CA PRO A 298 -2.71 22.46 5.12
C PRO A 298 -2.54 23.78 4.37
N ASN A 299 -1.56 23.82 3.46
CA ASN A 299 -1.28 24.95 2.58
C ASN A 299 -1.05 24.54 1.11
N LEU A 300 -0.83 23.26 0.84
CA LEU A 300 -0.56 22.74 -0.51
C LEU A 300 -1.84 22.54 -1.32
N SER A 301 -1.79 22.91 -2.61
CA SER A 301 -2.76 22.49 -3.63
C SER A 301 -2.43 21.09 -4.14
N ILE A 302 -3.28 20.51 -5.00
CA ILE A 302 -3.01 19.18 -5.57
C ILE A 302 -1.97 19.23 -6.68
N GLU A 303 -1.90 20.34 -7.40
CA GLU A 303 -0.93 20.62 -8.45
C GLU A 303 0.48 20.73 -7.84
N GLN A 304 0.59 21.45 -6.72
CA GLN A 304 1.83 21.49 -5.93
C GLN A 304 2.22 20.12 -5.37
N LEU A 305 1.24 19.33 -4.90
CA LEU A 305 1.52 17.97 -4.45
C LEU A 305 1.99 17.07 -5.61
N ASP A 306 1.41 17.21 -6.81
CA ASP A 306 1.80 16.45 -8.01
C ASP A 306 3.25 16.75 -8.40
N GLU A 307 3.63 18.03 -8.41
CA GLU A 307 5.00 18.46 -8.69
C GLU A 307 6.00 17.90 -7.67
N LEU A 308 5.71 18.06 -6.38
CA LEU A 308 6.53 17.50 -5.30
C LEU A 308 6.61 15.97 -5.36
N PHE A 309 5.50 15.31 -5.72
CA PHE A 309 5.46 13.87 -5.86
C PHE A 309 6.32 13.37 -7.02
N ARG A 310 6.34 14.07 -8.16
CA ARG A 310 7.25 13.78 -9.28
C ARG A 310 8.70 13.89 -8.86
N ILE A 311 9.07 14.98 -8.17
CA ILE A 311 10.42 15.18 -7.65
C ILE A 311 10.81 14.03 -6.72
N PHE A 312 9.95 13.69 -5.76
CA PHE A 312 10.17 12.54 -4.88
C PHE A 312 10.36 11.23 -5.67
N LEU A 313 9.52 10.99 -6.68
CA LEU A 313 9.55 9.77 -7.47
C LEU A 313 10.90 9.61 -8.19
N PHE A 314 11.37 10.66 -8.86
CA PHE A 314 12.57 10.61 -9.70
C PHE A 314 13.87 10.79 -8.92
N GLU A 315 13.88 11.71 -7.95
CA GLU A 315 15.10 12.07 -7.24
C GLU A 315 15.35 11.19 -6.01
N THR A 316 14.29 10.57 -5.47
CA THR A 316 14.40 9.72 -4.27
C THR A 316 14.02 8.28 -4.58
N TYR A 317 12.76 8.02 -4.93
CA TYR A 317 12.24 6.65 -4.95
C TYR A 317 12.88 5.76 -6.01
N HIS A 318 12.98 6.23 -7.27
CA HIS A 318 13.56 5.44 -8.36
C HIS A 318 15.08 5.29 -8.27
N ARG A 319 15.76 6.18 -7.53
CA ARG A 319 17.22 6.20 -7.39
C ARG A 319 17.74 5.48 -6.14
N GLN A 320 16.92 5.36 -5.11
CA GLN A 320 17.36 4.71 -3.87
C GLN A 320 17.21 3.19 -3.94
N PRO A 321 18.28 2.42 -3.63
CA PRO A 321 18.19 0.97 -3.55
C PRO A 321 17.18 0.52 -2.50
N SER A 322 16.28 -0.38 -2.89
CA SER A 322 15.37 -0.96 -1.91
C SER A 322 16.07 -2.06 -1.10
N THR A 323 15.82 -2.16 0.20
CA THR A 323 16.46 -3.16 1.10
C THR A 323 16.35 -4.60 0.58
N ALA A 324 15.27 -4.92 -0.14
CA ALA A 324 15.03 -6.26 -0.65
C ALA A 324 15.54 -6.52 -2.08
N ALA A 325 15.75 -5.50 -2.91
CA ALA A 325 16.30 -5.67 -4.27
C ALA A 325 17.78 -5.30 -4.36
N ARG A 326 18.31 -4.56 -3.38
CA ARG A 326 19.69 -4.02 -3.30
C ARG A 326 20.13 -3.13 -4.47
N THR A 327 19.31 -3.00 -5.51
CA THR A 327 19.48 -2.06 -6.62
C THR A 327 18.34 -1.03 -6.65
N ALA A 328 18.61 0.09 -7.29
CA ALA A 328 17.66 1.17 -7.50
C ALA A 328 16.57 0.72 -8.50
N PRO A 329 15.28 1.07 -8.28
CA PRO A 329 14.20 0.65 -9.17
C PRO A 329 14.42 0.99 -10.65
N SER A 330 14.95 2.17 -10.99
CA SER A 330 15.23 2.53 -12.39
C SER A 330 16.26 1.61 -13.02
N VAL A 331 17.41 1.42 -12.36
CA VAL A 331 18.50 0.55 -12.83
C VAL A 331 18.02 -0.89 -12.97
N ARG A 332 17.21 -1.37 -12.02
CA ARG A 332 16.66 -2.72 -12.06
C ARG A 332 15.66 -2.92 -13.20
N TRP A 333 14.92 -1.87 -13.59
CA TRP A 333 14.03 -1.97 -14.72
C TRP A 333 14.80 -2.06 -16.05
N GLU A 334 15.92 -1.37 -16.19
CA GLU A 334 16.79 -1.42 -17.37
C GLU A 334 17.67 -2.68 -17.44
N GLU A 335 17.75 -3.43 -16.33
CA GLU A 335 18.57 -4.63 -16.20
C GLU A 335 18.22 -5.67 -17.27
N GLY A 336 19.24 -6.15 -18.00
CA GLY A 336 19.08 -7.13 -19.07
C GLY A 336 18.80 -6.55 -20.46
N GLY A 337 18.68 -5.22 -20.61
CA GLY A 337 18.69 -4.57 -21.93
C GLY A 337 17.56 -5.02 -22.85
N PHE A 338 16.33 -5.10 -22.33
CA PHE A 338 15.17 -5.56 -23.09
C PHE A 338 14.47 -4.41 -23.83
N LEU A 339 13.73 -4.75 -24.89
CA LEU A 339 12.86 -3.81 -25.60
C LEU A 339 11.42 -3.94 -25.10
N PRO A 340 10.82 -2.90 -24.50
CA PRO A 340 9.43 -2.94 -24.09
C PRO A 340 8.50 -3.11 -25.27
N ARG A 341 7.48 -3.97 -25.11
CA ARG A 341 6.37 -4.06 -26.07
C ARG A 341 5.58 -2.74 -26.04
N MET A 342 5.45 -2.07 -27.17
CA MET A 342 4.72 -0.79 -27.27
C MET A 342 3.44 -0.97 -28.07
N PRO A 343 2.40 -0.15 -27.84
CA PRO A 343 1.28 -0.05 -28.78
C PRO A 343 1.76 0.54 -30.12
N GLU A 344 1.01 0.29 -31.19
CA GLU A 344 1.42 0.67 -32.56
C GLU A 344 1.53 2.19 -32.70
N SER A 345 0.69 2.93 -31.99
CA SER A 345 0.66 4.38 -32.00
C SER A 345 0.09 4.96 -30.70
N LEU A 346 0.35 6.25 -30.46
CA LEU A 346 -0.22 6.97 -29.33
C LEU A 346 -1.74 7.11 -29.49
N GLU A 347 -2.19 7.27 -30.73
CA GLU A 347 -3.57 7.45 -31.15
C GLU A 347 -4.41 6.21 -30.86
N GLN A 348 -3.87 5.01 -31.11
CA GLN A 348 -4.52 3.75 -30.75
C GLN A 348 -4.65 3.63 -29.23
N LEU A 349 -3.60 3.98 -28.49
CA LEU A 349 -3.64 3.97 -27.03
C LEU A 349 -4.64 5.00 -26.48
N ASP A 350 -4.75 6.17 -27.12
CA ASP A 350 -5.72 7.22 -26.82
C ASP A 350 -7.16 6.74 -27.05
N LEU A 351 -7.40 6.04 -28.15
CA LEU A 351 -8.70 5.48 -28.49
C LEU A 351 -9.24 4.58 -27.35
N LEU A 352 -8.33 3.81 -26.77
CA LEU A 352 -8.61 2.81 -25.74
C LEU A 352 -8.76 3.42 -24.34
N LEU A 353 -7.94 4.40 -23.97
CA LEU A 353 -7.77 4.81 -22.56
C LEU A 353 -8.31 6.19 -22.21
N MET A 354 -8.55 7.08 -23.18
CA MET A 354 -9.07 8.42 -22.91
C MET A 354 -10.60 8.45 -22.74
N GLN A 355 -11.09 9.50 -22.10
CA GLN A 355 -12.52 9.79 -22.08
C GLN A 355 -12.99 10.14 -23.49
N ALA A 356 -14.09 9.53 -23.93
CA ALA A 356 -14.73 9.82 -25.20
C ALA A 356 -16.02 10.61 -25.01
N VAL A 357 -16.21 11.63 -25.84
CA VAL A 357 -17.48 12.33 -26.01
C VAL A 357 -17.87 12.18 -27.48
N SER A 358 -18.88 11.34 -27.71
CA SER A 358 -19.41 11.07 -29.04
C SER A 358 -20.26 12.25 -29.56
N ALA A 359 -20.39 12.32 -30.90
CA ALA A 359 -21.29 13.22 -31.62
C ALA A 359 -21.08 14.72 -31.32
N ARG A 360 -19.86 15.22 -31.58
CA ARG A 360 -19.59 16.66 -31.65
C ARG A 360 -19.57 17.12 -33.09
N LYS A 361 -20.39 18.12 -33.40
CA LYS A 361 -20.43 18.71 -34.73
C LYS A 361 -19.22 19.60 -34.99
N VAL A 362 -18.52 19.38 -36.10
CA VAL A 362 -17.47 20.27 -36.59
C VAL A 362 -18.13 21.53 -37.14
N ARG A 363 -17.80 22.69 -36.59
CA ARG A 363 -18.27 24.00 -37.07
C ARG A 363 -17.20 24.68 -37.92
N ARG A 364 -17.58 25.76 -38.61
CA ARG A 364 -16.66 26.56 -39.45
C ARG A 364 -15.49 27.12 -38.66
N ASP A 365 -15.68 27.37 -37.37
CA ASP A 365 -14.72 27.96 -36.44
C ASP A 365 -14.06 26.92 -35.50
N GLY A 366 -14.36 25.63 -35.69
CA GLY A 366 -13.76 24.52 -34.97
C GLY A 366 -14.76 23.63 -34.23
N ILE A 367 -14.27 22.92 -33.22
CA ILE A 367 -15.08 22.03 -32.37
C ILE A 367 -15.21 22.66 -30.99
N TYR A 368 -16.43 22.66 -30.45
CA TYR A 368 -16.70 23.14 -29.10
C TYR A 368 -16.84 21.99 -28.12
N LEU A 369 -15.99 22.00 -27.10
CA LEU A 369 -16.05 21.03 -26.01
C LEU A 369 -15.77 21.75 -24.69
N HIS A 370 -16.60 21.48 -23.68
CA HIS A 370 -16.49 22.12 -22.36
C HIS A 370 -16.28 23.63 -22.48
N GLY A 371 -17.04 24.30 -23.37
CA GLY A 371 -17.00 25.73 -23.65
C GLY A 371 -15.64 26.31 -24.08
N LEU A 372 -14.73 25.46 -24.54
CA LEU A 372 -13.51 25.84 -25.25
C LEU A 372 -13.67 25.53 -26.74
N ARG A 373 -12.90 26.24 -27.56
CA ARG A 373 -12.90 26.09 -29.01
C ARG A 373 -11.58 25.50 -29.47
N TYR A 374 -11.68 24.36 -30.15
CA TYR A 374 -10.54 23.61 -30.67
C TYR A 374 -10.48 23.71 -32.18
N LEU A 375 -9.30 23.99 -32.71
CA LEU A 375 -9.09 24.16 -34.15
C LEU A 375 -7.95 23.27 -34.64
N SER A 376 -8.14 22.76 -35.86
CA SER A 376 -7.10 22.16 -36.69
C SER A 376 -7.46 22.43 -38.14
N LEU A 377 -6.48 22.71 -39.00
CA LEU A 377 -6.72 23.00 -40.42
C LEU A 377 -7.35 21.79 -41.15
N VAL A 378 -7.07 20.57 -40.65
CA VAL A 378 -7.64 19.32 -41.18
C VAL A 378 -9.17 19.28 -41.06
N LEU A 379 -9.75 19.99 -40.08
CA LEU A 379 -11.20 20.02 -39.85
C LEU A 379 -11.97 20.74 -40.97
N ALA A 380 -11.31 21.54 -41.81
CA ALA A 380 -11.98 22.30 -42.87
C ALA A 380 -12.78 21.39 -43.83
N ALA A 381 -12.26 20.20 -44.14
CA ALA A 381 -12.92 19.22 -45.00
C ALA A 381 -14.09 18.47 -44.32
N TYR A 382 -14.27 18.65 -43.01
CA TYR A 382 -15.24 17.91 -42.20
C TYR A 382 -16.27 18.85 -41.56
N VAL A 383 -16.33 20.12 -41.97
CA VAL A 383 -17.31 21.08 -41.45
C VAL A 383 -18.73 20.58 -41.72
N GLY A 384 -19.52 20.47 -40.65
CA GLY A 384 -20.89 19.94 -40.69
C GLY A 384 -21.01 18.48 -40.29
N GLU A 385 -19.92 17.71 -40.28
CA GLU A 385 -19.88 16.31 -39.87
C GLU A 385 -19.88 16.18 -38.34
N ASP A 386 -20.36 15.03 -37.86
CA ASP A 386 -20.24 14.64 -36.46
C ASP A 386 -18.97 13.80 -36.25
N VAL A 387 -18.20 14.19 -35.24
CA VAL A 387 -16.95 13.53 -34.85
C VAL A 387 -17.01 13.07 -33.39
N THR A 388 -16.20 12.06 -33.07
CA THR A 388 -15.95 11.63 -31.69
C THR A 388 -14.71 12.32 -31.17
N VAL A 389 -14.81 12.94 -30.00
CA VAL A 389 -13.68 13.64 -29.38
C VAL A 389 -13.19 12.84 -28.19
N ARG A 390 -11.88 12.60 -28.11
CA ARG A 390 -11.21 12.03 -26.94
C ARG A 390 -10.22 13.01 -26.36
N TYR A 391 -10.12 13.05 -25.03
CA TYR A 391 -9.26 14.01 -24.32
C TYR A 391 -8.74 13.46 -22.98
N ASP A 392 -7.60 13.99 -22.53
CA ASP A 392 -7.10 13.78 -21.15
C ASP A 392 -7.72 14.87 -20.26
N PRO A 393 -8.49 14.55 -19.22
CA PRO A 393 -9.04 15.57 -18.33
C PRO A 393 -7.95 16.36 -17.56
N ARG A 394 -6.69 15.91 -17.57
CA ARG A 394 -5.54 16.66 -17.01
C ARG A 394 -4.97 17.69 -17.98
N ASP A 395 -5.24 17.54 -19.28
CA ASP A 395 -4.76 18.42 -20.34
C ASP A 395 -5.85 18.66 -21.38
N MET A 396 -6.54 19.79 -21.22
CA MET A 396 -7.58 20.28 -22.12
C MET A 396 -7.01 21.22 -23.18
N GLY A 397 -5.68 21.41 -23.27
CA GLY A 397 -5.06 22.21 -24.32
C GLY A 397 -5.24 21.57 -25.69
N GLU A 398 -5.31 20.24 -25.74
CA GLU A 398 -5.39 19.45 -26.96
C GLU A 398 -6.46 18.37 -26.86
N ILE A 399 -7.18 18.15 -27.97
CA ILE A 399 -8.13 17.05 -28.12
C ILE A 399 -7.76 16.18 -29.32
N ARG A 400 -8.07 14.89 -29.22
CA ARG A 400 -7.97 13.92 -30.30
C ARG A 400 -9.33 13.79 -30.98
N VAL A 401 -9.38 14.09 -32.27
CA VAL A 401 -10.62 14.04 -33.07
C VAL A 401 -10.62 12.77 -33.90
N PHE A 402 -11.75 12.05 -33.88
CA PHE A 402 -11.98 10.83 -34.62
C PHE A 402 -13.21 10.96 -35.50
N TYR A 403 -13.10 10.56 -36.77
CA TYR A 403 -14.22 10.46 -37.70
C TYR A 403 -14.41 9.00 -38.10
N LYS A 404 -15.62 8.45 -37.90
CA LYS A 404 -15.93 7.03 -38.15
C LYS A 404 -14.89 6.08 -37.51
N ASP A 405 -14.58 6.33 -36.23
CA ASP A 405 -13.61 5.61 -35.42
C ASP A 405 -12.16 5.60 -35.92
N ARG A 406 -11.83 6.44 -36.91
CA ARG A 406 -10.46 6.67 -37.37
C ARG A 406 -9.94 7.98 -36.84
N PHE A 407 -8.68 7.99 -36.39
CA PHE A 407 -8.03 9.21 -35.98
C PHE A 407 -7.97 10.18 -37.16
N LEU A 408 -8.47 11.39 -36.94
CA LEU A 408 -8.52 12.45 -37.95
C LEU A 408 -7.39 13.45 -37.72
N CYS A 409 -7.36 14.08 -36.55
CA CYS A 409 -6.35 15.08 -36.21
C CYS A 409 -6.32 15.37 -34.71
N SER A 410 -5.22 15.98 -34.28
CA SER A 410 -5.11 16.73 -33.03
C SER A 410 -5.66 18.13 -33.26
N ALA A 411 -6.60 18.57 -32.43
CA ALA A 411 -7.11 19.95 -32.45
C ALA A 411 -6.73 20.65 -31.15
N VAL A 412 -6.24 21.88 -31.26
CA VAL A 412 -5.67 22.63 -30.14
C VAL A 412 -6.60 23.79 -29.81
N SER A 413 -6.78 24.06 -28.52
CA SER A 413 -7.47 25.28 -28.08
C SER A 413 -6.48 26.44 -28.13
N ALA A 414 -6.75 27.42 -28.99
CA ALA A 414 -5.93 28.63 -29.07
C ALA A 414 -5.91 29.41 -27.74
N GLU A 415 -6.97 29.31 -26.94
CA GLU A 415 -7.10 29.94 -25.63
C GLU A 415 -6.21 29.30 -24.56
N LEU A 416 -5.73 28.07 -24.79
CA LEU A 416 -4.89 27.31 -23.87
C LEU A 416 -3.53 26.95 -24.50
N ALA A 417 -3.20 27.50 -25.66
CA ALA A 417 -2.01 27.12 -26.40
C ALA A 417 -0.75 27.46 -25.58
N GLY A 418 0.06 26.44 -25.27
CA GLY A 418 1.30 26.57 -24.49
C GLY A 418 1.16 26.33 -22.99
N GLU A 419 -0.06 26.09 -22.48
CA GLU A 419 -0.31 25.79 -21.07
C GLU A 419 -1.07 24.46 -20.89
N THR A 420 -0.61 23.61 -19.97
CA THR A 420 -1.35 22.38 -19.59
C THR A 420 -2.45 22.73 -18.59
N ILE A 421 -3.67 22.96 -19.10
CA ILE A 421 -4.83 23.34 -18.27
C ILE A 421 -5.77 22.15 -18.16
N SER A 422 -6.15 21.77 -16.94
CA SER A 422 -7.04 20.62 -16.72
C SER A 422 -8.52 20.98 -16.89
N LEU A 423 -9.38 19.97 -17.12
CA LEU A 423 -10.84 20.13 -17.15
C LEU A 423 -11.36 20.72 -15.82
N ARG A 424 -10.67 20.40 -14.74
CA ARG A 424 -11.00 20.89 -13.41
C ARG A 424 -10.76 22.40 -13.28
N ASP A 425 -9.67 22.92 -13.85
CA ASP A 425 -9.35 24.35 -13.82
C ASP A 425 -10.38 25.17 -14.58
N ILE A 426 -10.84 24.67 -15.74
CA ILE A 426 -11.90 25.29 -16.53
C ILE A 426 -13.21 25.32 -15.73
N THR A 427 -13.56 24.18 -15.12
CA THR A 427 -14.78 24.06 -14.32
C THR A 427 -14.72 25.01 -13.11
N ARG A 428 -13.56 25.11 -12.45
CA ARG A 428 -13.28 26.05 -11.37
C ARG A 428 -13.52 27.50 -11.81
N ALA A 429 -12.87 27.93 -12.89
CA ALA A 429 -12.96 29.32 -13.37
C ALA A 429 -14.42 29.72 -13.62
N ARG A 430 -15.21 28.82 -14.20
CA ARG A 430 -16.64 29.02 -14.43
C ARG A 430 -17.46 29.13 -13.16
N ASP A 431 -17.24 28.22 -12.22
CA ASP A 431 -17.97 28.23 -10.95
C ASP A 431 -17.65 29.46 -10.11
N GLN A 432 -16.39 29.93 -10.12
CA GLN A 432 -15.99 31.17 -9.48
C GLN A 432 -16.75 32.36 -10.10
N ARG A 433 -16.74 32.48 -11.43
CA ARG A 433 -17.45 33.56 -12.11
C ARG A 433 -18.96 33.52 -11.84
N ARG A 434 -19.56 32.32 -11.81
CA ARG A 434 -20.98 32.15 -11.48
C ARG A 434 -21.28 32.60 -10.05
N ARG A 435 -20.38 32.35 -9.09
CA ARG A 435 -20.54 32.82 -7.70
C ARG A 435 -20.46 34.35 -7.62
N GLU A 436 -19.48 34.97 -8.27
CA GLU A 436 -19.35 36.43 -8.35
C GLU A 436 -20.63 37.09 -8.91
N LEU A 437 -21.14 36.57 -10.02
CA LEU A 437 -22.37 37.07 -10.64
C LEU A 437 -23.59 36.90 -9.72
N LYS A 438 -23.69 35.78 -8.99
CA LYS A 438 -24.75 35.58 -7.98
C LYS A 438 -24.67 36.59 -6.84
N THR A 439 -23.46 36.91 -6.37
CA THR A 439 -23.26 37.95 -5.34
C THR A 439 -23.74 39.30 -5.85
N ILE A 440 -23.33 39.69 -7.08
CA ILE A 440 -23.77 40.95 -7.70
C ILE A 440 -25.29 41.01 -7.85
N LEU A 441 -25.93 39.91 -8.29
CA LEU A 441 -27.39 39.84 -8.40
C LEU A 441 -28.07 39.99 -7.04
N HIS A 442 -27.55 39.33 -6.00
CA HIS A 442 -28.09 39.44 -4.65
C HIS A 442 -27.94 40.87 -4.10
N ASP A 443 -26.79 41.52 -4.34
CA ASP A 443 -26.56 42.89 -3.89
C ASP A 443 -27.49 43.87 -4.61
N ARG A 444 -27.68 43.70 -5.93
CA ARG A 444 -28.63 44.51 -6.71
C ARG A 444 -30.08 44.27 -6.28
N GLN A 445 -30.46 43.03 -5.99
CA GLN A 445 -31.78 42.69 -5.48
C GLN A 445 -32.05 43.39 -4.13
N ARG A 446 -31.06 43.40 -3.22
CA ARG A 446 -31.15 44.13 -1.94
C ARG A 446 -31.37 45.63 -2.15
N VAL A 447 -30.64 46.25 -3.07
CA VAL A 447 -30.81 47.68 -3.39
C VAL A 447 -32.21 47.97 -3.91
N VAL A 448 -32.73 47.13 -4.82
CA VAL A 448 -34.09 47.26 -5.34
C VAL A 448 -35.13 47.09 -4.24
N ASP A 449 -34.99 46.08 -3.38
CA ASP A 449 -35.90 45.85 -2.26
C ASP A 449 -35.89 47.04 -1.28
N SER A 450 -34.73 47.63 -1.00
CA SER A 450 -34.61 48.86 -0.18
C SER A 450 -35.30 50.07 -0.84
N LEU A 451 -35.15 50.26 -2.16
CA LEU A 451 -35.82 51.34 -2.90
C LEU A 451 -37.35 51.15 -2.96
N LEU A 452 -37.82 49.91 -3.10
CA LEU A 452 -39.25 49.60 -3.07
C LEU A 452 -39.85 49.80 -1.68
N GLN A 453 -39.10 49.55 -0.60
CA GLN A 453 -39.50 49.86 0.77
C GLN A 453 -39.60 51.37 1.02
N LEU A 454 -38.66 52.17 0.51
CA LEU A 454 -38.72 53.64 0.55
C LEU A 454 -39.95 54.16 -0.20
N LYS A 455 -40.27 53.59 -1.38
CA LYS A 455 -41.42 54.02 -2.19
C LYS A 455 -42.79 53.65 -1.59
N LYS A 456 -42.84 52.66 -0.68
CA LYS A 456 -44.06 52.25 0.04
C LYS A 456 -44.36 53.07 1.31
N GLY A 457 -43.63 54.16 1.56
CA GLY A 457 -43.91 55.07 2.69
C GLY A 457 -43.30 54.67 4.03
N THR A 458 -42.35 53.73 4.04
CA THR A 458 -41.58 53.36 5.23
C THR A 458 -40.54 54.45 5.51
N SER A 459 -40.48 55.02 6.72
CA SER A 459 -39.52 56.09 7.04
C SER A 459 -38.07 55.58 6.95
N SER A 460 -37.10 56.47 6.65
CA SER A 460 -35.69 56.07 6.51
C SER A 460 -35.11 55.44 7.79
N GLU A 461 -35.67 55.76 8.95
CA GLU A 461 -35.29 55.23 10.27
C GLU A 461 -35.67 53.75 10.44
N GLU A 462 -36.83 53.32 9.94
CA GLU A 462 -37.26 51.92 10.02
C GLU A 462 -36.48 50.99 9.08
N ILE A 463 -35.99 51.52 7.96
CA ILE A 463 -35.18 50.78 6.98
C ILE A 463 -33.76 50.58 7.52
N HIS A 464 -33.17 51.59 8.15
CA HIS A 464 -31.88 51.48 8.83
C HIS A 464 -31.91 50.51 10.01
N ALA A 465 -33.01 50.47 10.77
CA ALA A 465 -33.20 49.53 11.88
C ALA A 465 -33.28 48.06 11.41
N LYS A 466 -33.98 47.77 10.29
CA LYS A 466 -34.05 46.42 9.71
C LYS A 466 -32.74 45.97 9.05
N ALA A 467 -31.99 46.87 8.43
CA ALA A 467 -30.67 46.57 7.86
C ALA A 467 -29.62 46.28 8.95
N ALA A 468 -29.71 46.94 10.12
CA ALA A 468 -28.85 46.69 11.28
C ALA A 468 -29.16 45.36 12.00
N ALA A 469 -30.36 44.81 11.86
CA ALA A 469 -30.77 43.53 12.44
C ALA A 469 -30.31 42.30 11.61
N ALA A 470 -29.80 42.49 10.39
CA ALA A 470 -29.21 41.41 9.61
C ALA A 470 -27.79 41.10 10.13
N PRO A 471 -27.47 39.83 10.44
CA PRO A 471 -26.16 39.49 11.01
C PRO A 471 -25.05 39.90 10.03
N PRO A 472 -24.00 40.62 10.47
CA PRO A 472 -22.96 41.08 9.57
C PRO A 472 -22.26 39.88 8.94
N SER A 473 -22.15 39.87 7.60
CA SER A 473 -21.28 38.92 6.93
C SER A 473 -19.86 39.15 7.43
N LYS A 474 -19.25 38.15 8.08
CA LYS A 474 -17.89 38.25 8.63
C LYS A 474 -16.86 38.38 7.50
N VAL A 475 -16.67 39.59 6.97
CA VAL A 475 -15.53 39.92 6.12
C VAL A 475 -14.33 40.10 7.04
N ARG A 476 -13.50 39.06 7.14
CA ARG A 476 -12.31 39.05 7.98
C ARG A 476 -11.17 39.75 7.24
N ILE A 477 -11.11 41.08 7.35
CA ILE A 477 -9.98 41.88 6.84
C ILE A 477 -8.74 41.52 7.68
N LYS A 478 -7.74 40.87 7.05
CA LYS A 478 -6.42 40.69 7.65
C LYS A 478 -5.66 42.01 7.55
N ARG A 479 -5.41 42.66 8.68
CA ARG A 479 -4.43 43.74 8.78
C ARG A 479 -3.04 43.11 8.89
N TYR A 480 -2.17 43.35 7.91
CA TYR A 480 -0.74 43.13 8.05
C TYR A 480 -0.18 44.36 8.78
N ARG A 481 0.48 44.14 9.92
CA ARG A 481 1.44 45.11 10.45
C ARG A 481 2.79 44.74 9.87
N ASN A 482 3.41 45.68 9.16
CA ASN A 482 4.84 45.61 8.88
C ASN A 482 5.55 45.99 10.18
N GLU A 483 6.21 45.02 10.80
CA GLU A 483 7.37 45.25 11.66
C GLU A 483 8.56 44.56 11.01
#